data_AF-A0A540LJD1-F1
#
_entry.id   AF-A0A540LJD1-F1
#
_cell.length_a   1.000
_cell.length_b   1.000
_cell.length_c   1.000
_cell.angle_alpha   90.00
_cell.angle_beta   90.00
_cell.angle_gamma   90.00
#
_symmetry.space_group_name_H-M   'P 1'
#
loop_
_entity.id
_entity.type
_entity.pdbx_description
1 polymer ?
#
loop_
_entity_poly.entity_id
_entity_poly.type
_entity_poly.pdbx_seq_one_letter_code
_entity_poly.pdbx_strand_id
1 'polypeptide(L)'
;MQWIYGFLTFFYPGGSPTLRSESIPWHAVFGIIVYLLAVGNTSLGFLEKLTFLENAGLDKFGTEAFLVNFTAIITVLFGIFVILSVISEAPAPVEHDNSHSSIYKD
;
A
#
# COMPACT_ATOMS: atom_id res chain seq x y z
N MET A 1 14.59 3.91 1.99
CA MET A 1 14.54 5.02 1.02
C MET A 1 13.18 5.69 0.96
N GLN A 2 12.10 4.99 0.61
CA GLN A 2 10.81 5.65 0.40
C GLN A 2 10.25 6.36 1.65
N TRP A 3 10.42 5.75 2.83
CA TRP A 3 10.06 6.39 4.10
C TRP A 3 10.83 7.69 4.37
N ILE A 4 12.16 7.69 4.18
CA ILE A 4 13.01 8.87 4.44
C ILE A 4 12.62 10.02 3.50
N TYR A 5 12.43 9.72 2.21
CA TYR A 5 12.01 10.71 1.23
C TYR A 5 10.63 11.30 1.55
N GLY A 6 9.64 10.44 1.87
CA GLY A 6 8.31 10.89 2.28
C GLY A 6 8.34 11.76 3.54
N PHE A 7 9.17 11.38 4.51
CA PHE A 7 9.34 12.15 5.75
C PHE A 7 9.91 13.56 5.46
N LEU A 8 10.99 13.66 4.69
CA LEU A 8 11.64 14.93 4.40
C LEU A 8 10.77 15.85 3.51
N THR A 9 10.07 15.27 2.52
CA THR A 9 9.26 16.04 1.57
C THR A 9 7.89 16.43 2.14
N PHE A 10 7.22 15.54 2.89
CA PHE A 10 5.84 15.77 3.33
C PHE A 10 5.68 16.10 4.82
N PHE A 11 6.67 15.77 5.66
CA PHE A 11 6.58 15.98 7.11
C PHE A 11 7.56 17.05 7.61
N TYR A 12 8.84 16.75 7.78
CA TYR A 12 9.84 17.68 8.31
C TYR A 12 11.22 17.45 7.67
N PRO A 13 11.93 18.50 7.19
CA PRO A 13 11.60 19.93 7.27
C PRO A 13 10.46 20.39 6.34
N GLY A 14 10.04 19.52 5.43
CA GLY A 14 9.01 19.80 4.43
C GLY A 14 9.59 20.38 3.14
N GLY A 15 9.18 19.81 2.00
CA GLY A 15 9.54 20.31 0.68
C GLY A 15 8.79 21.59 0.32
N SER A 16 9.29 22.33 -0.68
CA SER A 16 8.54 23.44 -1.28
C SER A 16 7.19 22.95 -1.83
N PRO A 17 6.18 23.83 -1.97
CA PRO A 17 4.88 23.46 -2.52
C PRO A 17 4.99 22.76 -3.88
N THR A 18 5.85 23.28 -4.77
CA THR A 18 6.14 22.69 -6.09
C THR A 18 6.74 21.29 -5.98
N LEU A 19 7.74 21.11 -5.11
CA LEU A 19 8.35 19.80 -4.89
C LEU A 19 7.31 18.81 -4.38
N ARG A 20 6.48 19.20 -3.42
CA ARG A 20 5.42 18.33 -2.86
C ARG A 20 4.43 17.94 -3.96
N SER A 21 3.92 18.88 -4.75
CA SER A 21 2.96 18.58 -5.82
C SER A 21 3.52 17.64 -6.89
N GLU A 22 4.79 17.81 -7.27
CA GLU A 22 5.45 16.92 -8.24
C GLU A 22 5.78 15.55 -7.64
N SER A 23 6.03 15.48 -6.34
CA SER A 23 6.47 14.26 -5.66
C SER A 23 5.32 13.31 -5.30
N ILE A 24 4.11 13.82 -5.03
CA ILE A 24 2.94 13.02 -4.62
C ILE A 24 2.65 11.83 -5.56
N PRO A 25 2.52 12.01 -6.90
CA PRO A 25 2.19 10.88 -7.78
C PRO A 25 3.28 9.80 -7.77
N TRP A 26 4.55 10.19 -7.75
CA TRP A 26 5.66 9.23 -7.69
C TRP A 26 5.73 8.52 -6.33
N HIS A 27 5.56 9.25 -5.24
CA HIS A 27 5.57 8.66 -3.90
C HIS A 27 4.48 7.60 -3.74
N ALA A 28 3.27 7.89 -4.25
CA ALA A 28 2.15 6.93 -4.27
C ALA A 28 2.47 5.69 -5.12
N VAL A 29 2.90 5.87 -6.37
CA VAL A 29 3.23 4.77 -7.29
C VAL A 29 4.32 3.87 -6.70
N PHE A 30 5.42 4.44 -6.23
CA PHE A 30 6.50 3.68 -5.63
C PHE A 30 6.08 3.01 -4.32
N GLY A 31 5.23 3.65 -3.52
CA GLY A 31 4.65 3.05 -2.32
C GLY A 31 3.85 1.79 -2.63
N ILE A 32 3.00 1.85 -3.66
CA ILE A 32 2.23 0.69 -4.16
C ILE A 32 3.18 -0.41 -4.66
N ILE A 33 4.19 -0.08 -5.45
CA ILE A 33 5.16 -1.06 -5.97
C ILE A 33 5.90 -1.76 -4.81
N VAL A 34 6.40 -1.00 -3.84
CA VAL A 34 7.09 -1.56 -2.67
C VAL A 34 6.16 -2.46 -1.87
N TYR A 35 4.90 -2.08 -1.71
CA TYR A 35 3.90 -2.90 -1.02
C TYR A 35 3.62 -4.21 -1.76
N LEU A 36 3.41 -4.17 -3.08
CA LEU A 36 3.23 -5.37 -3.91
C LEU A 36 4.43 -6.30 -3.84
N LEU A 37 5.65 -5.75 -3.89
CA LEU A 37 6.88 -6.51 -3.71
C LEU A 37 6.96 -7.15 -2.32
N ALA A 38 6.53 -6.45 -1.26
CA ALA A 38 6.52 -7.01 0.09
C ALA A 38 5.54 -8.19 0.23
N VAL A 39 4.34 -8.08 -0.33
CA VAL A 39 3.34 -9.17 -0.35
C VAL A 39 3.86 -10.35 -1.18
N GLY A 40 4.47 -10.09 -2.34
CA GLY A 40 5.08 -11.10 -3.21
C GLY A 40 6.24 -11.83 -2.52
N ASN A 41 7.17 -11.10 -1.92
CA ASN A 41 8.29 -11.68 -1.17
C ASN A 41 7.82 -12.50 0.04
N THR A 42 6.79 -12.04 0.74
CA THR A 42 6.21 -12.79 1.86
C THR A 42 5.61 -14.11 1.36
N SER A 43 4.90 -14.09 0.23
CA SER A 43 4.33 -15.28 -0.40
C SER A 43 5.42 -16.27 -0.84
N LEU A 44 6.51 -15.77 -1.43
CA LEU A 44 7.68 -16.59 -1.79
C LEU A 44 8.36 -17.19 -0.56
N GLY A 45 8.50 -16.41 0.53
CA GLY A 45 9.09 -16.88 1.78
C GLY A 45 8.27 -18.00 2.43
N PHE A 46 6.93 -17.93 2.37
CA PHE A 46 6.08 -19.04 2.81
C PHE A 46 6.31 -20.30 1.98
N LEU A 47 6.39 -20.18 0.65
CA LEU A 47 6.65 -21.32 -0.25
C LEU A 47 8.04 -21.92 -0.02
N GLU A 48 9.08 -21.11 0.13
CA GLU A 48 10.43 -21.56 0.41
C GLU A 48 10.50 -22.30 1.74
N LYS A 49 9.94 -21.71 2.81
CA LYS A 49 9.94 -22.35 4.13
C LYS A 49 9.14 -23.66 4.13
N LEU A 50 7.99 -23.70 3.47
CA LEU A 50 7.19 -24.91 3.38
C LEU A 50 7.92 -26.00 2.59
N THR A 51 8.55 -25.64 1.46
CA THR A 51 9.36 -26.57 0.65
C THR A 51 10.51 -27.18 1.46
N PHE A 52 11.20 -26.37 2.28
CA PHE A 52 12.25 -26.90 3.16
C PHE A 52 11.72 -27.83 4.25
N LEU A 53 10.57 -27.52 4.83
CA LEU A 53 9.95 -28.40 5.83
C LEU A 53 9.48 -29.71 5.21
N GLU A 54 8.84 -29.68 4.04
CA GLU A 54 8.44 -30.88 3.29
C GLU A 54 9.64 -31.75 2.94
N ASN A 55 10.74 -31.15 2.48
CA ASN A 55 11.99 -31.87 2.23
C ASN A 55 12.62 -32.45 3.50
N ALA A 56 12.37 -31.85 4.66
CA ALA A 56 12.80 -32.37 5.96
C ALA A 56 11.84 -33.43 6.55
N GLY A 57 10.79 -33.82 5.82
CA GLY A 57 9.85 -34.88 6.21
C GLY A 57 8.51 -34.38 6.77
N LEU A 58 8.20 -33.08 6.64
CA LEU A 58 6.85 -32.58 6.93
C LEU A 58 5.83 -33.22 5.97
N ASP A 59 4.70 -33.65 6.53
CA ASP A 59 3.58 -34.12 5.72
C ASP A 59 2.95 -32.96 4.94
N LYS A 60 2.84 -33.12 3.62
CA LYS A 60 2.22 -32.16 2.69
C LYS A 60 0.76 -31.88 3.03
N PHE A 61 0.07 -32.85 3.63
CA PHE A 61 -1.31 -32.72 4.10
C PHE A 61 -1.38 -32.66 5.64
N GLY A 62 -0.27 -32.35 6.29
CA GLY A 62 -0.23 -32.11 7.72
C GLY A 62 -0.87 -30.77 8.10
N THR A 63 -1.33 -30.66 9.34
CA THR A 63 -1.93 -29.44 9.90
C THR A 63 -1.02 -28.22 9.74
N GLU A 64 0.30 -28.40 9.86
CA GLU A 64 1.28 -27.33 9.68
C GLU A 64 1.31 -26.79 8.25
N ALA A 65 1.31 -27.67 7.23
CA ALA A 65 1.26 -27.27 5.82
C ALA A 65 -0.03 -26.52 5.49
N PHE A 66 -1.17 -26.98 6.02
CA PHE A 66 -2.44 -26.28 5.86
C PHE A 66 -2.44 -24.89 6.52
N LEU A 67 -1.85 -24.76 7.71
CA LEU A 67 -1.76 -23.47 8.41
C LEU A 67 -0.90 -22.47 7.63
N VAL A 68 0.24 -22.90 7.09
CA VAL A 68 1.10 -22.05 6.27
C VAL A 68 0.39 -21.62 4.99
N ASN A 69 -0.27 -22.55 4.29
CA ASN A 69 -1.04 -22.24 3.09
C ASN A 69 -2.19 -21.28 3.36
N PHE A 70 -2.94 -21.49 4.45
CA PHE A 70 -4.00 -20.59 4.87
C PHE A 70 -3.46 -19.18 5.16
N THR A 71 -2.34 -19.08 5.87
CA THR A 71 -1.69 -17.80 6.17
C THR A 71 -1.27 -17.09 4.90
N ALA A 72 -0.68 -17.81 3.93
CA ALA A 72 -0.30 -17.26 2.63
C ALA A 72 -1.51 -16.70 1.86
N ILE A 73 -2.63 -17.43 1.84
CA ILE A 73 -3.88 -16.96 1.21
C ILE A 73 -4.40 -15.70 1.90
N ILE A 74 -4.44 -15.66 3.23
CA ILE A 74 -4.87 -14.48 3.99
C ILE A 74 -3.97 -13.29 3.72
N THR A 75 -2.64 -13.48 3.64
CA THR A 75 -1.71 -12.41 3.29
C THR A 75 -1.98 -11.84 1.90
N VAL A 76 -2.24 -12.69 0.91
CA VAL A 76 -2.57 -12.24 -0.46
C VAL A 76 -3.90 -11.50 -0.49
N LEU A 77 -4.94 -12.02 0.15
CA LEU A 77 -6.25 -11.37 0.24
C LEU A 77 -6.15 -10.00 0.93
N PHE A 78 -5.42 -9.93 2.04
CA PHE A 78 -5.12 -8.66 2.71
C PHE A 78 -4.41 -7.67 1.79
N GLY A 79 -3.40 -8.14 1.05
CA GLY A 79 -2.71 -7.37 0.02
C GLY A 79 -3.67 -6.75 -1.01
N ILE A 80 -4.58 -7.56 -1.52
CA ILE A 80 -5.61 -7.11 -2.48
C ILE A 80 -6.51 -6.05 -1.86
N PHE A 81 -7.03 -6.27 -0.65
CA PHE A 81 -7.92 -5.32 0.02
C PHE A 81 -7.24 -3.97 0.32
N VAL A 82 -5.96 -3.97 0.68
CA VAL A 82 -5.21 -2.72 0.87
C VAL A 82 -5.10 -1.95 -0.45
N ILE A 83 -4.77 -2.63 -1.56
CA ILE A 83 -4.72 -1.98 -2.88
C ILE A 83 -6.09 -1.45 -3.30
N LEU A 84 -7.15 -2.24 -3.12
CA LEU A 84 -8.53 -1.79 -3.39
C LEU A 84 -8.89 -0.56 -2.57
N SER A 85 -8.47 -0.49 -1.31
CA SER A 85 -8.72 0.66 -0.44
C SER A 85 -8.00 1.91 -0.95
N VAL A 86 -6.73 1.78 -1.37
CA VAL A 86 -5.93 2.89 -1.92
C VAL A 86 -6.53 3.45 -3.21
N ILE A 87 -7.07 2.60 -4.10
CA ILE A 87 -7.66 3.05 -5.37
C ILE A 87 -9.11 3.54 -5.23
N SER A 88 -9.79 3.22 -4.13
CA SER A 88 -11.21 3.56 -3.91
C SER A 88 -11.41 4.95 -3.30
N GLU A 89 -10.35 5.67 -2.91
CA GLU A 89 -10.48 7.06 -2.47
C GLU A 89 -10.99 7.93 -3.64
N ALA A 90 -12.25 8.39 -3.51
CA ALA A 90 -12.91 9.24 -4.49
C ALA A 90 -12.22 10.62 -4.59
N PRO A 91 -12.26 11.29 -5.76
CA PRO A 91 -11.79 12.66 -5.89
C PRO A 91 -12.49 13.55 -4.85
N ALA A 92 -11.74 14.42 -4.17
CA ALA A 92 -12.32 15.38 -3.23
C ALA A 92 -13.49 16.13 -3.89
N PRO A 93 -14.62 16.35 -3.19
CA PRO A 93 -15.74 17.10 -3.74
C PRO A 93 -15.23 18.44 -4.25
N VAL A 94 -15.55 18.77 -5.51
CA VAL A 94 -15.26 20.08 -6.07
C VAL A 94 -16.09 21.08 -5.26
N GLU A 95 -15.44 21.85 -4.39
CA GLU A 95 -16.08 22.94 -3.67
C GLU A 95 -16.54 23.97 -4.72
N HIS A 96 -17.84 23.99 -5.02
CA HIS A 96 -18.43 25.06 -5.82
C HIS A 96 -18.37 26.34 -5.00
N ASP A 97 -17.33 27.14 -5.24
CA ASP A 97 -17.17 28.47 -4.67
C ASP A 97 -18.36 29.37 -5.06
N ASN A 98 -19.30 29.56 -4.12
CA ASN A 98 -20.47 30.44 -4.27
C ASN A 98 -20.14 31.89 -3.88
N SER A 99 -18.93 32.38 -4.18
CA SER A 99 -18.47 33.74 -3.86
C SER A 99 -19.13 34.87 -4.69
N HIS A 100 -20.04 34.56 -5.61
CA HIS A 100 -20.70 35.57 -6.45
C HIS A 100 -21.89 36.33 -5.82
N SER A 101 -22.28 36.03 -4.57
CA SER A 101 -23.52 36.59 -3.98
C SER A 101 -23.35 37.75 -2.98
N SER A 102 -22.13 38.19 -2.66
CA SER A 102 -21.91 39.27 -1.67
C SER A 102 -21.66 40.66 -2.26
N ILE A 103 -21.62 40.81 -3.60
CA ILE A 103 -21.39 42.12 -4.25
C ILE A 103 -22.70 42.90 -4.47
N TYR A 104 -23.87 42.29 -4.23
CA TYR A 104 -25.19 42.94 -4.32
C TYR A 104 -25.97 42.83 -3.01
N LYS A 105 -25.51 43.50 -1.96
CA LYS A 105 -26.38 43.87 -0.82
C LYS A 105 -26.01 45.28 -0.37
N ASP A 106 -26.85 46.21 -0.83
CA ASP A 106 -27.22 47.54 -0.32
C ASP A 106 -26.26 48.28 0.62
#